data_AF-A0A9W8E5G0-F1
#
_entry.id   AF-A0A9W8E5G0-F1
#
_cell.length_a   1.000
_cell.length_b   1.000
_cell.length_c   1.000
_cell.angle_alpha   90.00
_cell.angle_beta   90.00
_cell.angle_gamma   90.00
#
_symmetry.space_group_name_H-M   'P 1'
#
loop_
_entity.id
_entity.type
_entity.pdbx_description
1 polymer ?
#
loop_
_entity_poly.entity_id
_entity_poly.type
_entity_poly.pdbx_seq_one_letter_code
_entity_poly.pdbx_strand_id
1 'polypeptide(L)'
;MFTRLASSRKALATVLVLLLLGLAYLFWPTRLSRLTNTATSPLSNQGSNPSIVPDTDWNKHRQYAVVIDAGSSGSRVQVYSWNDPYHVREHTGQQ
;
A
#
# COMPACT_ATOMS: atom_id res chain seq x y z
N MET A 1 -46.05 -34.67 28.68
CA MET A 1 -45.67 -33.97 27.43
C MET A 1 -44.54 -33.00 27.77
N PHE A 2 -43.29 -33.45 27.73
CA PHE A 2 -42.12 -32.63 28.08
C PHE A 2 -41.15 -32.58 26.89
N THR A 3 -41.25 -31.52 26.09
CA THR A 3 -40.31 -31.23 25.01
C THR A 3 -39.54 -29.95 25.30
N ARG A 4 -38.32 -30.16 25.80
CA ARG A 4 -37.07 -29.45 25.49
C ARG A 4 -37.06 -27.91 25.56
N LEU A 5 -36.60 -27.41 26.71
CA LEU A 5 -36.09 -26.05 26.88
C LEU A 5 -34.55 -26.02 26.98
N ALA A 6 -33.86 -26.71 26.05
CA ALA A 6 -32.40 -26.87 26.08
C ALA A 6 -31.70 -26.45 24.77
N SER A 7 -32.31 -25.58 23.97
CA SER A 7 -31.74 -25.10 22.70
C SER A 7 -31.17 -23.68 22.74
N SER A 8 -31.52 -22.84 23.72
CA SER A 8 -31.23 -21.39 23.65
C SER A 8 -29.75 -21.05 23.86
N ARG A 9 -29.04 -21.77 24.72
CA ARG A 9 -27.62 -21.50 25.01
C ARG A 9 -26.69 -21.88 23.85
N LYS A 10 -27.05 -22.93 23.10
CA LYS A 10 -26.29 -23.37 21.93
C LYS A 10 -26.50 -22.42 20.76
N ALA A 11 -27.73 -21.97 20.53
CA ALA A 11 -28.06 -21.02 19.46
C ALA A 11 -27.35 -19.67 19.63
N LEU A 12 -27.32 -19.14 20.86
CA LEU A 12 -26.61 -17.89 21.17
C LEU A 12 -25.10 -18.00 20.89
N ALA A 13 -24.48 -19.12 21.28
CA ALA A 13 -23.07 -19.35 21.01
C ALA A 13 -22.77 -19.44 19.50
N THR A 14 -23.63 -20.10 18.73
CA THR A 14 -23.48 -20.21 17.27
C THR A 14 -23.57 -18.84 16.59
N VAL A 15 -24.52 -18.00 16.98
CA VAL A 15 -24.66 -16.64 16.41
C VAL A 15 -23.45 -15.76 16.74
N LEU A 16 -22.91 -15.88 17.97
CA LEU A 16 -21.73 -15.13 18.39
C LEU A 16 -20.47 -15.54 17.61
N VAL A 17 -20.28 -16.85 17.38
CA VAL A 17 -19.17 -17.36 16.56
C VAL A 17 -19.28 -16.89 15.11
N LEU A 18 -20.49 -16.91 14.52
CA LEU A 18 -20.70 -16.43 13.15
C LEU A 18 -20.47 -14.91 13.02
N LEU A 19 -20.87 -14.12 14.02
CA LEU A 19 -20.57 -12.68 14.07
C LEU A 19 -19.08 -12.40 14.17
N LEU A 20 -18.36 -13.14 15.02
CA LEU A 20 -16.91 -12.98 15.17
C LEU A 20 -16.16 -13.40 13.90
N LEU A 21 -16.57 -14.48 13.24
CA LEU A 21 -16.00 -14.90 11.95
C LEU A 21 -16.31 -13.90 10.84
N GLY A 22 -17.52 -13.34 10.79
CA GLY A 22 -17.91 -12.31 9.82
C GLY A 22 -17.12 -11.00 10.01
N LEU A 23 -16.95 -10.55 11.26
CA LEU A 23 -16.11 -9.40 11.59
C LEU A 23 -14.64 -9.65 11.25
N ALA A 24 -14.10 -10.83 11.56
CA ALA A 24 -12.75 -11.21 11.18
C ALA A 24 -12.57 -11.25 9.65
N TYR A 25 -13.60 -11.63 8.89
CA TYR A 25 -13.57 -11.61 7.43
C TYR A 25 -13.59 -10.19 6.85
N LEU A 26 -14.28 -9.25 7.50
CA LEU A 26 -14.25 -7.81 7.15
C LEU A 26 -12.87 -7.18 7.39
N PHE A 27 -12.16 -7.64 8.42
CA PHE A 27 -10.82 -7.15 8.77
C PHE A 27 -9.69 -8.04 8.23
N TRP A 28 -10.00 -9.08 7.45
CA TRP A 28 -8.98 -9.90 6.83
C TRP A 28 -8.33 -9.09 5.70
N PRO A 29 -7.04 -8.73 5.78
CA PRO A 29 -6.38 -8.08 4.68
C PRO A 29 -6.26 -9.12 3.56
N THR A 30 -7.12 -9.01 2.55
CA THR A 30 -6.86 -9.64 1.26
C THR A 30 -5.53 -9.06 0.77
N ARG A 31 -4.46 -9.81 1.01
CA ARG A 31 -3.14 -9.57 0.46
C ARG A 31 -3.30 -9.65 -1.05
N LEU A 32 -3.62 -8.51 -1.67
CA LEU A 32 -3.54 -8.35 -3.10
C LEU A 32 -2.07 -8.55 -3.44
N SER A 33 -1.76 -9.74 -3.97
CA SER A 33 -0.47 -10.07 -4.53
C SER A 33 -0.09 -8.96 -5.50
N ARG A 34 1.05 -8.33 -5.26
CA ARG A 34 1.58 -7.25 -6.12
C ARG A 34 1.82 -7.84 -7.51
N LEU A 35 0.91 -7.60 -8.44
CA LEU A 35 1.15 -7.85 -9.87
C LEU A 35 2.06 -6.72 -10.38
N THR A 36 3.37 -6.96 -10.36
CA THR A 36 4.32 -6.06 -11.02
C THR A 36 4.23 -6.27 -12.52
N ASN A 37 3.51 -5.40 -13.22
CA ASN A 37 3.66 -5.28 -14.67
C ASN A 37 5.00 -4.58 -14.94
N THR A 38 6.04 -5.39 -15.07
CA THR A 38 7.31 -4.92 -15.64
C THR A 38 7.07 -4.74 -17.13
N ALA A 39 6.77 -3.51 -17.56
CA ALA A 39 6.82 -3.16 -18.97
C ALA A 39 8.30 -3.26 -19.39
N THR A 40 8.68 -4.41 -19.93
CA THR A 40 9.99 -4.66 -20.49
C THR A 40 10.10 -3.84 -21.78
N SER A 41 10.67 -2.65 -21.72
CA SER A 41 11.26 -2.02 -22.90
C SER A 41 12.42 -2.91 -23.36
N PRO A 42 12.46 -3.36 -24.62
CA PRO A 42 13.56 -4.20 -25.06
C PRO A 42 14.81 -3.35 -25.28
N LEU A 43 15.92 -3.93 -24.81
CA LEU A 43 17.30 -3.74 -25.24
C LEU A 43 18.14 -2.67 -24.51
N SER A 44 18.92 -3.15 -23.53
CA SER A 44 20.36 -3.33 -23.78
C SER A 44 20.96 -4.26 -22.72
N ASN A 45 21.66 -5.30 -23.17
CA ASN A 45 22.51 -6.15 -22.34
C ASN A 45 23.46 -5.30 -21.49
N GLN A 46 23.23 -5.24 -20.18
CA GLN A 46 24.24 -4.81 -19.22
C GLN A 46 24.18 -5.76 -18.04
N GLY A 47 25.19 -6.62 -17.95
CA GLY A 47 25.31 -7.66 -16.94
C GLY A 47 25.16 -7.12 -15.53
N SER A 48 24.29 -7.78 -14.76
CA SER A 48 24.36 -8.00 -13.32
C SER A 48 25.26 -7.05 -12.51
N ASN A 49 24.80 -5.82 -12.29
CA ASN A 49 25.11 -5.07 -11.07
C ASN A 49 23.91 -4.16 -10.74
N PRO A 50 23.09 -4.48 -9.73
CA PRO A 50 21.82 -3.77 -9.47
C PRO A 50 21.97 -2.33 -8.91
N SER A 51 23.15 -1.71 -8.96
CA SER A 51 23.40 -0.39 -8.38
C SER A 51 24.15 0.56 -9.30
N ILE A 52 23.62 0.86 -10.49
CA ILE A 52 23.97 2.11 -11.18
C ILE A 52 22.70 2.71 -11.79
N VAL A 53 21.77 3.14 -10.95
CA VAL A 53 21.09 4.40 -11.30
C VAL A 53 22.18 5.44 -11.05
N PRO A 54 22.73 6.11 -12.08
CA PRO A 54 23.69 7.17 -11.82
C PRO A 54 23.06 8.10 -10.80
N ASP A 55 23.78 8.38 -9.71
CA ASP A 55 23.41 9.42 -8.76
C ASP A 55 23.56 10.76 -9.49
N THR A 56 22.65 10.98 -10.43
CA THR A 56 22.57 12.19 -11.23
C THR A 56 22.30 13.31 -10.24
N ASP A 57 22.93 14.47 -10.45
CA ASP A 57 22.71 15.64 -9.61
C ASP A 57 21.21 15.99 -9.46
N TRP A 58 20.38 15.54 -10.40
CA TRP A 58 18.92 15.62 -10.36
C TRP A 58 18.27 14.98 -9.11
N ASN A 59 18.84 13.88 -8.61
CA ASN A 59 18.33 13.16 -7.43
C ASN A 59 18.84 13.75 -6.11
N LYS A 60 19.90 14.56 -6.14
CA LYS A 60 20.45 15.18 -4.94
C LYS A 60 19.47 16.19 -4.36
N HIS A 61 19.24 16.10 -3.05
CA HIS A 61 18.32 16.97 -2.31
C HIS A 61 16.88 16.96 -2.87
N ARG A 62 16.46 15.92 -3.59
CA ARG A 62 15.09 15.75 -4.06
C ARG A 62 14.33 14.84 -3.11
N GLN A 63 13.15 15.30 -2.69
CA GLN A 63 12.20 14.59 -1.86
C GLN A 63 11.05 14.08 -2.72
N TYR A 64 10.39 13.01 -2.28
CA TYR A 64 9.32 12.34 -3.03
C TYR A 64 8.13 12.03 -2.13
N ALA A 65 6.93 12.07 -2.70
CA ALA A 65 5.71 11.58 -2.07
C ALA A 65 4.89 10.74 -3.03
N VAL A 66 4.27 9.70 -2.49
CA VAL A 66 3.32 8.86 -3.23
C VAL A 66 1.95 9.04 -2.59
N VAL A 67 0.98 9.46 -3.40
CA VAL A 67 -0.42 9.60 -2.99
C VAL A 67 -1.24 8.52 -3.68
N ILE A 68 -1.99 7.77 -2.88
CA ILE A 68 -2.92 6.75 -3.36
C ILE A 68 -4.33 7.24 -3.07
N ASP A 69 -5.06 7.60 -4.12
CA ASP A 69 -6.47 7.98 -4.07
C ASP A 69 -7.31 6.72 -4.34
N ALA A 70 -8.03 6.25 -3.33
CA ALA A 70 -8.82 5.02 -3.40
C ALA A 70 -10.33 5.36 -3.42
N GLY A 71 -10.78 5.90 -4.57
CA GLY A 71 -12.19 6.21 -4.80
C GLY A 71 -13.02 4.95 -5.08
N SER A 72 -14.34 5.02 -4.83
CA SER A 72 -15.27 3.92 -5.07
C SER A 72 -15.37 3.51 -6.55
N SER A 73 -15.13 4.45 -7.48
CA SER A 73 -15.14 4.20 -8.94
C SER A 73 -13.79 3.77 -9.49
N GLY A 74 -12.77 3.67 -8.65
CA GLY A 74 -11.41 3.28 -9.06
C GLY A 74 -10.33 4.00 -8.26
N SER A 75 -9.13 3.45 -8.36
CA SER A 75 -7.96 3.96 -7.65
C SER A 75 -6.98 4.68 -8.59
N ARG A 76 -6.26 5.67 -8.05
CA ARG A 76 -5.22 6.42 -8.75
C ARG A 76 -3.96 6.47 -7.90
N VAL A 77 -2.80 6.51 -8.57
CA VAL A 77 -1.49 6.73 -7.93
C VAL A 77 -0.88 7.99 -8.52
N GLN A 78 -0.44 8.89 -7.67
CA GLN A 78 0.25 10.11 -8.05
C GLN A 78 1.61 10.13 -7.35
N VAL A 79 2.66 10.44 -8.12
CA VAL A 79 4.03 10.54 -7.62
C VAL A 79 4.47 11.99 -7.75
N TYR A 80 4.84 12.58 -6.62
CA TYR A 80 5.31 13.96 -6.52
C TYR A 80 6.79 13.97 -6.20
N SER A 81 7.50 14.99 -6.69
CA SER A 81 8.87 15.28 -6.30
C SER A 81 9.10 16.77 -6.12
N TRP A 82 9.95 17.16 -5.18
CA TRP A 82 10.32 18.55 -4.91
C TRP A 82 11.74 18.64 -4.35
N ASN A 83 12.35 19.82 -4.41
CA ASN A 83 13.66 20.04 -3.79
C ASN A 83 13.51 20.26 -2.28
N ASP A 84 14.47 19.78 -1.50
CA ASP A 84 14.55 19.98 -0.06
C ASP A 84 14.54 21.49 0.26
N PRO A 85 13.56 21.99 1.04
CA PRO A 85 13.45 23.40 1.34
C PRO A 85 14.65 23.94 2.12
N TYR A 86 15.36 23.12 2.91
CA TYR A 86 16.56 23.56 3.62
C TYR A 86 17.71 23.77 2.64
N HIS A 87 17.91 22.81 1.72
CA HIS A 87 18.92 22.92 0.67
C HIS A 87 18.69 24.13 -0.24
N VAL A 88 17.44 24.39 -0.62
CA VAL A 88 17.08 25.57 -1.44
C VAL A 88 17.40 26.87 -0.68
N ARG A 89 17.12 26.93 0.63
CA ARG A 89 17.36 28.14 1.45
C ARG A 89 18.83 28.43 1.66
N GLU A 90 19.65 27.41 1.91
CA GLU A 90 21.10 27.58 2.04
C GLU A 90 21.71 28.18 0.76
N HIS A 91 21.29 27.70 -0.41
CA HIS A 91 21.77 28.23 -1.69
C HIS A 91 21.19 29.61 -2.07
N THR A 92 19.98 29.93 -1.62
CA THR A 92 19.33 31.22 -1.95
C THR A 92 19.73 32.33 -0.97
N GLY A 93 20.00 32.01 0.30
CA GLY A 93 20.43 32.97 1.32
C GLY A 93 21.91 33.36 1.27
N GLN A 94 22.67 32.76 0.34
CA GLN A 94 24.09 33.04 0.07
C GLN A 94 24.29 33.94 -1.16
N GLN A 95 23.21 34.47 -1.76
CA GLN A 95 23.26 35.37 -2.92
C GLN A 95 23.02 36.83 -2.55
#